data_AF-A0A2V9K4U2-F1
#
_entry.id   AF-A0A2V9K4U2-F1
#
_cell.length_a   1.000
_cell.length_b   1.000
_cell.length_c   1.000
_cell.angle_alpha   90.00
_cell.angle_beta   90.00
_cell.angle_gamma   90.00
#
_symmetry.space_group_name_H-M   'P 1'
#
loop_
_entity.id
_entity.type
_entity.pdbx_description
1 polymer ?
#
loop_
_entity_poly.entity_id
_entity_poly.type
_entity_poly.pdbx_seq_one_letter_code
_entity_poly.pdbx_strand_id
1 'polypeptide(L)'
;STGRRPAASGNARANMRCSKRGGGLEMKSVWPETVREPGAERLRVVVFTAGPLIAVNRVFFERLARDPSIDLRGIVVDEYRKPRKSLLSRAARGIRSSGWSWVTCQAASKAEALARRVLWSVFERTHPRSSAGDSYQALERNTGVRVFHVPDIHADAAIGLIRSLAPQLGVIVGGRILKEAVIAIPELGTLNIHKRKVPEYRGGGPVGYWELLAGESEIGVTIHYAVAAVDAGDVLAEASIPIEECDTLESLQIKADIAGAELYLDTIHRFAAGCRRAKPQDLAIGRTYRQPTDAQLWKQRRNFARSARRRMPSSQSLPSWLTRARLLAQYALVFPFLYRLRKTFENRRHAPVCIFFYHVVSNRPVNHMALPLEEFARQMEFLQRYYAILALPEAVERLSSERNDSIAAVITFDDGYRDNTWAIRYLRYFGIPATFFVSTGNIRDERRFEHDLRRGFSEALPMTPDQVRRLAEDGFCVGSHGVFHEDFGTLDRAAAESVLRESRDWIQALTGQVPRHFSFPKGHRKNITRDAFALAEQHYGSVYSAYGGYNFPGRPGRHFLRIPHPSSVLELALMIDGYAGLRECMRGNAWGLRTAESLPY
;
A
#
# COMPACT_ATOMS: atom_id res chain seq x y z
N SER A 1 49.48 -56.10 -19.43
CA SER A 1 48.86 -57.26 -20.09
C SER A 1 47.35 -57.14 -19.96
N THR A 2 46.63 -57.31 -21.09
CA THR A 2 45.18 -57.65 -21.24
C THR A 2 44.14 -56.71 -20.61
N GLY A 3 43.11 -56.18 -21.29
CA GLY A 3 42.52 -56.43 -22.60
C GLY A 3 41.29 -55.49 -22.82
N ARG A 4 40.79 -55.43 -24.06
CA ARG A 4 39.85 -54.44 -24.63
C ARG A 4 38.34 -54.81 -24.52
N ARG A 5 37.48 -53.77 -24.30
CA ARG A 5 36.18 -53.37 -24.95
C ARG A 5 34.92 -54.30 -24.89
N PRO A 6 33.67 -53.84 -25.25
CA PRO A 6 33.06 -52.49 -25.36
C PRO A 6 31.58 -52.31 -24.84
N ALA A 7 31.14 -51.04 -24.75
CA ALA A 7 29.81 -50.41 -25.00
C ALA A 7 28.45 -51.05 -24.62
N ALA A 8 27.57 -50.28 -23.94
CA ALA A 8 26.16 -50.03 -24.36
C ALA A 8 25.43 -48.95 -23.50
N SER A 9 24.93 -47.92 -24.20
CA SER A 9 23.69 -47.13 -24.04
C SER A 9 22.94 -47.03 -22.68
N GLY A 10 22.51 -45.80 -22.33
CA GLY A 10 21.20 -45.62 -21.68
C GLY A 10 21.03 -44.39 -20.77
N ASN A 11 20.39 -43.35 -21.30
CA ASN A 11 19.62 -42.31 -20.62
C ASN A 11 20.32 -41.36 -19.61
N ALA A 12 20.68 -40.19 -20.11
CA ALA A 12 20.86 -38.97 -19.32
C ALA A 12 19.53 -38.55 -18.66
N ARG A 13 19.37 -38.81 -17.36
CA ARG A 13 18.43 -38.08 -16.51
C ARG A 13 19.02 -36.71 -16.19
N ALA A 14 18.45 -35.66 -16.78
CA ALA A 14 18.75 -34.28 -16.41
C ALA A 14 18.24 -34.02 -14.98
N ASN A 15 19.11 -34.19 -13.99
CA ASN A 15 18.90 -33.75 -12.61
C ASN A 15 19.06 -32.22 -12.55
N MET A 16 17.95 -31.49 -12.59
CA MET A 16 17.96 -30.06 -12.26
C MET A 16 18.06 -29.92 -10.73
N ARG A 17 19.28 -29.74 -10.23
CA ARG A 17 19.58 -29.45 -8.82
C ARG A 17 19.03 -28.06 -8.45
N CYS A 18 18.02 -28.03 -7.60
CA CYS A 18 17.56 -26.82 -6.91
C CYS A 18 18.50 -26.55 -5.73
N SER A 19 19.34 -25.51 -5.84
CA SER A 19 20.33 -25.17 -4.81
C SER A 19 19.73 -24.35 -3.66
N LYS A 20 19.98 -24.77 -2.43
CA LYS A 20 19.77 -23.98 -1.20
C LYS A 20 20.87 -22.92 -1.05
N ARG A 21 20.49 -21.64 -0.91
CA ARG A 21 21.19 -20.55 -0.18
C ARG A 21 20.05 -19.71 0.42
N GLY A 22 20.01 -19.37 1.71
CA GLY A 22 20.95 -18.55 2.48
C GLY A 22 20.25 -17.21 2.74
N GLY A 23 20.00 -16.87 4.01
CA GLY A 23 19.05 -15.85 4.46
C GLY A 23 19.23 -14.43 3.90
N GLY A 24 18.10 -13.86 3.48
CA GLY A 24 17.93 -12.52 2.93
C GLY A 24 16.61 -12.55 2.16
N LEU A 25 15.63 -11.72 2.54
CA LEU A 25 14.31 -11.66 1.90
C LEU A 25 14.43 -10.97 0.53
N GLU A 26 15.10 -11.65 -0.42
CA GLU A 26 15.09 -11.32 -1.84
C GLU A 26 13.98 -12.12 -2.53
N MET A 27 12.80 -11.53 -2.61
CA MET A 27 11.87 -11.91 -3.69
C MET A 27 12.35 -11.19 -4.95
N LYS A 28 13.11 -11.90 -5.77
CA LYS A 28 13.34 -11.53 -7.16
C LYS A 28 11.97 -11.42 -7.86
N SER A 29 11.50 -10.20 -8.14
CA SER A 29 10.51 -9.97 -9.19
C SER A 29 11.22 -10.08 -10.53
N VAL A 30 11.61 -11.30 -10.88
CA VAL A 30 12.02 -11.62 -12.23
C VAL A 30 10.73 -12.16 -12.84
N TRP A 31 10.04 -11.34 -13.62
CA TRP A 31 9.16 -11.86 -14.65
C TRP A 31 10.09 -12.25 -15.81
N PRO A 32 10.59 -13.49 -15.91
CA PRO A 32 10.94 -13.93 -17.25
C PRO A 32 9.61 -13.97 -17.99
N GLU A 33 9.54 -13.32 -19.15
CA GLU A 33 8.58 -13.69 -20.19
C GLU A 33 8.83 -15.17 -20.50
N THR A 34 8.26 -16.05 -19.70
CA THR A 34 8.16 -17.47 -20.04
C THR A 34 7.04 -17.51 -21.07
N VAL A 35 7.44 -17.25 -22.31
CA VAL A 35 6.67 -17.56 -23.51
C VAL A 35 6.31 -19.05 -23.39
N ARG A 36 5.10 -19.33 -22.90
CA ARG A 36 4.56 -20.69 -22.88
C ARG A 36 4.38 -21.13 -24.33
N GLU A 37 4.65 -22.40 -24.58
CA GLU A 37 4.28 -23.01 -25.86
C GLU A 37 2.76 -22.88 -26.05
N PRO A 38 2.31 -22.40 -27.23
CA PRO A 38 0.88 -22.29 -27.54
C PRO A 38 0.24 -23.68 -27.53
N GLY A 39 -0.50 -24.00 -26.47
CA GLY A 39 -1.20 -25.28 -26.30
C GLY A 39 -1.33 -25.82 -24.87
N ALA A 40 -0.60 -25.28 -23.89
CA ALA A 40 -0.73 -25.72 -22.50
C ALA A 40 -2.09 -25.32 -21.89
N GLU A 41 -2.85 -26.31 -21.38
CA GLU A 41 -4.14 -26.09 -20.72
C GLU A 41 -3.99 -25.14 -19.52
N ARG A 42 -4.85 -24.13 -19.44
CA ARG A 42 -4.87 -23.18 -18.33
C ARG A 42 -5.41 -23.85 -17.07
N LEU A 43 -4.82 -23.53 -15.93
CA LEU A 43 -5.27 -24.07 -14.64
C LEU A 43 -6.66 -23.50 -14.30
N ARG A 44 -7.68 -24.36 -14.24
CA ARG A 44 -9.04 -23.96 -13.86
C ARG A 44 -9.12 -23.66 -12.37
N VAL A 45 -9.29 -22.39 -12.01
CA VAL A 45 -9.34 -21.92 -10.62
C VAL A 45 -10.74 -21.44 -10.28
N VAL A 46 -11.21 -21.76 -9.07
CA VAL A 46 -12.39 -21.13 -8.46
C VAL A 46 -12.01 -20.53 -7.13
N VAL A 47 -12.42 -19.27 -6.92
CA VAL A 47 -12.18 -18.54 -5.67
C VAL A 47 -13.38 -18.69 -4.75
N PHE A 48 -13.12 -18.99 -3.48
CA PHE A 48 -14.10 -18.99 -2.40
C PHE A 48 -13.82 -17.80 -1.47
N THR A 49 -14.79 -16.92 -1.29
CA THR A 49 -14.65 -15.71 -0.46
C THR A 49 -15.95 -15.42 0.30
N ALA A 50 -15.92 -14.46 1.22
CA ALA A 50 -17.12 -14.00 1.90
C ALA A 50 -17.02 -12.50 2.25
N GLY A 51 -18.18 -11.87 2.40
CA GLY A 51 -18.26 -10.47 2.80
C GLY A 51 -17.94 -9.49 1.67
N PRO A 52 -17.76 -8.19 2.00
CA PRO A 52 -17.55 -7.15 1.00
C PRO A 52 -16.19 -7.30 0.31
N LEU A 53 -16.12 -6.89 -0.96
CA LEU A 53 -14.87 -6.82 -1.70
C LEU A 53 -13.98 -5.72 -1.10
N ILE A 54 -12.85 -6.11 -0.52
CA ILE A 54 -11.83 -5.18 -0.04
C ILE A 54 -10.79 -4.92 -1.14
N ALA A 55 -10.10 -3.77 -1.07
CA ALA A 55 -9.17 -3.34 -2.11
C ALA A 55 -8.07 -4.37 -2.42
N VAL A 56 -7.51 -5.02 -1.38
CA VAL A 56 -6.47 -6.05 -1.55
C VAL A 56 -6.99 -7.22 -2.39
N ASN A 57 -8.18 -7.71 -2.06
CA ASN A 57 -8.82 -8.84 -2.74
C ASN A 57 -9.22 -8.47 -4.16
N ARG A 58 -9.68 -7.23 -4.41
CA ARG A 58 -9.96 -6.76 -5.77
C ARG A 58 -8.73 -6.88 -6.65
N VAL A 59 -7.61 -6.29 -6.23
CA VAL A 59 -6.36 -6.34 -7.00
C VAL A 59 -5.91 -7.79 -7.21
N PHE A 60 -6.03 -8.63 -6.18
CA PHE A 60 -5.71 -10.06 -6.28
C PHE A 60 -6.57 -10.76 -7.33
N PHE A 61 -7.89 -10.56 -7.33
CA PHE A 61 -8.82 -11.15 -8.30
C PHE A 61 -8.58 -10.62 -9.72
N GLU A 62 -8.32 -9.32 -9.88
CA GLU A 62 -7.99 -8.72 -11.18
C GLU A 62 -6.69 -9.30 -11.76
N ARG A 63 -5.68 -9.54 -10.91
CA ARG A 63 -4.43 -10.20 -11.33
C ARG A 63 -4.66 -11.64 -11.72
N LEU A 64 -5.41 -12.42 -10.95
CA LEU A 64 -5.77 -13.80 -11.30
C LEU A 64 -6.54 -13.87 -12.63
N ALA A 65 -7.46 -12.95 -12.86
CA ALA A 65 -8.27 -12.91 -14.08
C ALA A 65 -7.44 -12.56 -15.33
N ARG A 66 -6.36 -11.79 -15.17
CA ARG A 66 -5.48 -11.37 -16.28
C ARG A 66 -4.31 -12.33 -16.52
N ASP A 67 -4.07 -13.28 -15.62
CA ASP A 67 -2.93 -14.19 -15.74
C ASP A 67 -3.14 -15.20 -16.89
N PRO A 68 -2.21 -15.31 -17.85
CA PRO A 68 -2.37 -16.18 -19.02
C PRO A 68 -2.30 -17.67 -18.70
N SER A 69 -1.77 -18.06 -17.55
CA SER A 69 -1.66 -19.45 -17.09
C SER A 69 -2.89 -19.94 -16.33
N ILE A 70 -3.79 -19.02 -15.96
CA ILE A 70 -4.95 -19.28 -15.12
C ILE A 70 -6.24 -19.10 -15.92
N ASP A 71 -7.19 -19.99 -15.69
CA ASP A 71 -8.57 -19.87 -16.16
C ASP A 71 -9.47 -19.73 -14.93
N LEU A 72 -9.74 -18.47 -14.55
CA LEU A 72 -10.56 -18.15 -13.39
C LEU A 72 -12.04 -18.35 -13.73
N ARG A 73 -12.56 -19.54 -13.39
CA ARG A 73 -13.90 -20.00 -13.74
C ARG A 73 -15.02 -19.26 -13.01
N GLY A 74 -14.72 -18.73 -11.83
CA GLY A 74 -15.67 -17.92 -11.08
C GLY A 74 -15.20 -17.57 -9.68
N ILE A 75 -15.87 -16.57 -9.11
CA ILE A 75 -15.69 -16.15 -7.71
C ILE A 75 -16.99 -16.46 -6.97
N VAL A 76 -16.96 -17.36 -6.01
CA VAL A 76 -18.12 -17.73 -5.19
C VAL A 76 -18.06 -16.98 -3.86
N VAL A 77 -19.05 -16.10 -3.66
CA VAL A 77 -19.19 -15.26 -2.46
C VAL A 77 -20.22 -15.89 -1.53
N ASP A 78 -19.75 -16.40 -0.39
CA ASP A 78 -20.61 -16.92 0.69
C ASP A 78 -21.26 -15.75 1.44
N GLU A 79 -22.57 -15.61 1.30
CA GLU A 79 -23.36 -14.58 1.97
C GLU A 79 -23.85 -15.01 3.35
N TYR A 80 -23.49 -16.23 3.79
CA TYR A 80 -23.91 -16.76 5.07
C TYR A 80 -23.54 -15.82 6.22
N ARG A 81 -24.58 -15.33 6.90
CA ARG A 81 -24.43 -14.54 8.13
C ARG A 81 -24.87 -15.37 9.31
N LYS A 82 -23.94 -15.61 10.23
CA LYS A 82 -24.26 -16.28 11.49
C LYS A 82 -25.39 -15.51 12.21
N PRO A 83 -26.50 -16.17 12.60
CA PRO A 83 -27.60 -15.50 13.27
C PRO A 83 -27.11 -14.71 14.49
N ARG A 84 -27.49 -13.42 14.57
CA ARG A 84 -27.11 -12.58 15.71
C ARG A 84 -27.84 -13.08 16.94
N LYS A 85 -27.08 -13.51 17.96
CA LYS A 85 -27.67 -13.81 19.27
C LYS A 85 -28.33 -12.54 19.84
N SER A 86 -29.36 -12.71 20.67
CA SER A 86 -30.12 -11.60 21.27
C SER A 86 -29.21 -10.58 21.94
N LEU A 87 -29.61 -9.31 21.94
CA LEU A 87 -28.83 -8.20 22.51
C LEU A 87 -28.47 -8.47 23.98
N LEU A 88 -29.41 -9.02 24.74
CA LEU A 88 -29.23 -9.48 26.13
C LEU A 88 -28.17 -10.57 26.24
N SER A 89 -28.21 -11.61 25.40
CA SER A 89 -27.22 -12.70 25.44
C SER A 89 -25.81 -12.26 25.01
N ARG A 90 -25.70 -11.20 24.21
CA ARG A 90 -24.42 -10.57 23.84
C ARG A 90 -23.90 -9.71 24.99
N ALA A 91 -24.77 -8.91 25.61
CA ALA A 91 -24.42 -8.09 26.76
C ALA A 91 -24.00 -8.96 27.96
N ALA A 92 -24.79 -9.98 28.31
CA ALA A 92 -24.48 -10.90 29.40
C ALA A 92 -23.13 -11.62 29.19
N ARG A 93 -22.84 -12.08 27.97
CA ARG A 93 -21.54 -12.71 27.67
C ARG A 93 -20.40 -11.71 27.66
N GLY A 94 -20.60 -10.51 27.11
CA GLY A 94 -19.58 -9.46 27.09
C GLY A 94 -19.21 -8.97 28.49
N ILE A 95 -20.21 -8.76 29.35
CA ILE A 95 -20.03 -8.41 30.77
C ILE A 95 -19.38 -9.59 31.51
N ARG A 96 -19.79 -10.83 31.27
CA ARG A 96 -19.16 -12.00 31.91
C ARG A 96 -17.70 -12.17 31.49
N SER A 97 -17.35 -11.92 30.23
CA SER A 97 -15.99 -12.12 29.73
C SER A 97 -15.05 -10.96 30.02
N SER A 98 -15.57 -9.74 30.20
CA SER A 98 -14.73 -8.52 30.21
C SER A 98 -15.25 -7.43 31.15
N GLY A 99 -16.26 -7.71 31.97
CA GLY A 99 -16.85 -6.78 32.94
C GLY A 99 -17.41 -5.51 32.30
N TRP A 100 -17.38 -4.41 33.07
CA TRP A 100 -17.80 -3.08 32.63
C TRP A 100 -16.99 -2.52 31.45
N SER A 101 -15.77 -3.04 31.20
CA SER A 101 -14.96 -2.62 30.05
C SER A 101 -15.60 -2.97 28.70
N TRP A 102 -16.46 -3.99 28.67
CA TRP A 102 -17.24 -4.29 27.47
C TRP A 102 -18.27 -3.20 27.17
N VAL A 103 -18.96 -2.69 28.20
CA VAL A 103 -19.97 -1.64 28.04
C VAL A 103 -19.33 -0.35 27.52
N THR A 104 -18.22 0.07 28.12
CA THR A 104 -17.48 1.26 27.69
C THR A 104 -16.93 1.12 26.27
N CYS A 105 -16.40 -0.05 25.92
CA CYS A 105 -15.98 -0.37 24.55
C CYS A 105 -17.13 -0.24 23.54
N GLN A 106 -18.30 -0.80 23.85
CA GLN A 106 -19.46 -0.76 22.94
C GLN A 106 -20.00 0.67 22.78
N ALA A 107 -20.08 1.44 23.87
CA ALA A 107 -20.52 2.83 23.83
C ALA A 107 -19.56 3.69 22.97
N ALA A 108 -18.25 3.59 23.23
CA ALA A 108 -17.24 4.32 22.48
C ALA A 108 -17.24 3.94 20.98
N SER A 109 -17.27 2.65 20.67
CA SER A 109 -17.28 2.16 19.29
C SER A 109 -18.53 2.60 18.51
N LYS A 110 -19.71 2.58 19.15
CA LYS A 110 -20.95 3.05 18.52
C LYS A 110 -20.95 4.57 18.30
N ALA A 111 -20.48 5.35 19.28
CA ALA A 111 -20.37 6.80 19.15
C ALA A 111 -19.42 7.18 18.01
N GLU A 112 -18.25 6.52 17.93
CA GLU A 112 -17.28 6.71 16.85
C GLU A 112 -17.86 6.31 15.49
N ALA A 113 -18.54 5.15 15.41
CA ALA A 113 -19.17 4.69 14.17
C ALA A 113 -20.26 5.65 13.69
N LEU A 114 -21.07 6.20 14.60
CA LEU A 114 -22.10 7.19 14.28
C LEU A 114 -21.47 8.49 13.80
N ALA A 115 -20.50 9.04 14.54
CA ALA A 115 -19.81 10.27 14.17
C ALA A 115 -19.15 10.16 12.79
N ARG A 116 -18.44 9.04 12.55
CA ARG A 116 -17.85 8.75 11.24
C ARG A 116 -18.91 8.65 10.15
N ARG A 117 -20.01 7.93 10.39
CA ARG A 117 -21.09 7.80 9.41
C ARG A 117 -21.69 9.15 9.03
N VAL A 118 -21.96 10.02 10.01
CA VAL A 118 -22.53 11.35 9.77
C VAL A 118 -21.55 12.22 8.99
N LEU A 119 -20.31 12.36 9.48
CA LEU A 119 -19.27 13.17 8.83
C LEU A 119 -19.01 12.69 7.39
N TRP A 120 -18.90 11.38 7.19
CA TRP A 120 -18.63 10.79 5.89
C TRP A 120 -19.80 10.92 4.93
N SER A 121 -21.04 10.80 5.41
CA SER A 121 -22.22 10.98 4.57
C SER A 121 -22.33 12.41 4.02
N VAL A 122 -21.91 13.42 4.81
CA VAL A 122 -21.86 14.81 4.35
C VAL A 122 -20.75 15.00 3.31
N PHE A 123 -19.57 14.44 3.56
CA PHE A 123 -18.44 14.50 2.64
C PHE A 123 -18.76 13.79 1.30
N GLU A 124 -19.30 12.58 1.32
CA GLU A 124 -19.64 11.80 0.11
C GLU A 124 -20.71 12.46 -0.78
N ARG A 125 -21.63 13.26 -0.21
CA ARG A 125 -22.61 14.01 -1.01
C ARG A 125 -21.97 15.08 -1.90
N THR A 126 -20.82 15.58 -1.48
CA THR A 126 -20.15 16.72 -2.13
C THR A 126 -18.90 16.28 -2.90
N HIS A 127 -18.38 15.10 -2.56
CA HIS A 127 -17.24 14.43 -3.17
C HIS A 127 -17.72 13.09 -3.73
N PRO A 128 -18.33 13.07 -4.94
CA PRO A 128 -18.70 11.82 -5.56
C PRO A 128 -17.45 10.97 -5.75
N ARG A 129 -17.59 9.65 -5.63
CA ARG A 129 -16.44 8.75 -5.72
C ARG A 129 -15.82 8.86 -7.11
N SER A 130 -14.50 9.00 -7.15
CA SER A 130 -13.70 9.02 -8.38
C SER A 130 -13.75 7.66 -9.09
N SER A 131 -13.84 6.58 -8.32
CA SER A 131 -13.92 5.21 -8.84
C SER A 131 -15.13 4.45 -8.30
N ALA A 132 -15.88 3.82 -9.22
CA ALA A 132 -16.95 2.85 -8.90
C ALA A 132 -16.41 1.42 -8.68
N GLY A 133 -15.07 1.25 -8.67
CA GLY A 133 -14.37 -0.03 -8.75
C GLY A 133 -14.34 -0.87 -7.48
N ASP A 134 -15.05 -0.51 -6.41
CA ASP A 134 -14.98 -1.21 -5.12
C ASP A 134 -16.03 -2.34 -4.96
N SER A 135 -16.82 -2.64 -6.00
CA SER A 135 -17.87 -3.65 -5.93
C SER A 135 -17.58 -4.90 -6.77
N TYR A 136 -18.17 -6.03 -6.39
CA TYR A 136 -18.12 -7.24 -7.20
C TYR A 136 -18.74 -7.04 -8.59
N GLN A 137 -19.76 -6.18 -8.74
CA GLN A 137 -20.33 -5.87 -10.04
C GLN A 137 -19.34 -5.12 -10.94
N ALA A 138 -18.55 -4.20 -10.37
CA ALA A 138 -17.50 -3.52 -11.12
C ALA A 138 -16.37 -4.49 -11.50
N LEU A 139 -15.99 -5.39 -10.58
CA LEU A 139 -15.00 -6.45 -10.84
C LEU A 139 -15.43 -7.36 -11.99
N GLU A 140 -16.68 -7.83 -12.00
CA GLU A 140 -17.23 -8.69 -13.07
C GLU A 140 -17.21 -7.96 -14.42
N ARG A 141 -17.61 -6.67 -14.47
CA ARG A 141 -17.55 -5.87 -15.70
C ARG A 141 -16.12 -5.66 -16.20
N ASN A 142 -15.17 -5.44 -15.29
CA ASN A 142 -13.78 -5.11 -15.64
C ASN A 142 -12.96 -6.34 -16.05
N THR A 143 -13.30 -7.52 -15.52
CA THR A 143 -12.52 -8.75 -15.75
C THR A 143 -13.25 -9.77 -16.62
N GLY A 144 -14.58 -9.65 -16.78
CA GLY A 144 -15.42 -10.66 -17.41
C GLY A 144 -15.66 -11.91 -16.57
N VAL A 145 -15.06 -12.00 -15.37
CA VAL A 145 -15.19 -13.17 -14.49
C VAL A 145 -16.50 -13.08 -13.72
N ARG A 146 -17.31 -14.14 -13.84
CA ARG A 146 -18.60 -14.21 -13.16
C ARG A 146 -18.44 -14.30 -11.64
N VAL A 147 -19.24 -13.50 -10.94
CA VAL A 147 -19.32 -13.53 -9.47
C VAL A 147 -20.64 -14.17 -9.06
N PHE A 148 -20.56 -15.24 -8.29
CA PHE A 148 -21.70 -16.01 -7.82
C PHE A 148 -21.95 -15.74 -6.35
N HIS A 149 -23.05 -15.08 -6.03
CA HIS A 149 -23.49 -14.86 -4.66
C HIS A 149 -24.35 -16.04 -4.21
N VAL A 150 -23.94 -16.75 -3.15
CA VAL A 150 -24.67 -17.91 -2.62
C VAL A 150 -25.07 -17.66 -1.16
N PRO A 151 -26.30 -17.97 -0.74
CA PRO A 151 -26.72 -17.78 0.66
C PRO A 151 -25.94 -18.62 1.67
N ASP A 152 -25.57 -19.84 1.26
CA ASP A 152 -24.71 -20.74 2.02
C ASP A 152 -23.90 -21.58 1.02
N ILE A 153 -22.58 -21.43 1.04
CA ILE A 153 -21.67 -22.18 0.17
C ILE A 153 -21.72 -23.71 0.38
N HIS A 154 -22.27 -24.19 1.51
CA HIS A 154 -22.44 -25.60 1.81
C HIS A 154 -23.83 -26.15 1.42
N ALA A 155 -24.72 -25.34 0.86
CA ALA A 155 -26.01 -25.83 0.37
C ALA A 155 -25.82 -26.65 -0.91
N ASP A 156 -26.67 -27.65 -1.14
CA ASP A 156 -26.56 -28.56 -2.30
C ASP A 156 -26.56 -27.81 -3.64
N ALA A 157 -27.35 -26.74 -3.76
CA ALA A 157 -27.36 -25.89 -4.94
C ALA A 157 -26.02 -25.17 -5.18
N ALA A 158 -25.37 -24.69 -4.11
CA ALA A 158 -24.06 -24.04 -4.20
C ALA A 158 -22.96 -25.07 -4.53
N ILE A 159 -23.01 -26.26 -3.92
CA ILE A 159 -22.10 -27.36 -4.24
C ILE A 159 -22.27 -27.81 -5.69
N GLY A 160 -23.50 -27.93 -6.18
CA GLY A 160 -23.82 -28.25 -7.57
C GLY A 160 -23.26 -27.20 -8.55
N LEU A 161 -23.40 -25.91 -8.20
CA LEU A 161 -22.79 -24.81 -8.95
C LEU A 161 -21.25 -24.91 -8.95
N ILE A 162 -20.61 -25.12 -7.80
CA ILE A 162 -19.15 -25.22 -7.72
C ILE A 162 -18.64 -26.40 -8.57
N ARG A 163 -19.34 -27.55 -8.56
CA ARG A 163 -19.02 -28.69 -9.42
C ARG A 163 -19.16 -28.38 -10.91
N SER A 164 -20.19 -27.62 -11.31
CA SER A 164 -20.39 -27.27 -12.72
C SER A 164 -19.33 -26.31 -13.27
N LEU A 165 -18.61 -25.60 -12.40
CA LEU A 165 -17.44 -24.79 -12.77
C LEU A 165 -16.18 -25.64 -13.09
N ALA A 166 -16.20 -26.94 -12.80
CA ALA A 166 -15.10 -27.90 -13.00
C ALA A 166 -13.72 -27.40 -12.50
N PRO A 167 -13.59 -26.97 -11.23
CA PRO A 167 -12.34 -26.44 -10.70
C PRO A 167 -11.26 -27.52 -10.63
N GLN A 168 -10.06 -27.21 -11.13
CA GLN A 168 -8.86 -27.98 -10.82
C GLN A 168 -8.28 -27.55 -9.46
N LEU A 169 -8.32 -26.25 -9.16
CA LEU A 169 -7.80 -25.68 -7.91
C LEU A 169 -8.84 -24.78 -7.23
N GLY A 170 -9.07 -24.99 -5.93
CA GLY A 170 -9.84 -24.08 -5.08
C GLY A 170 -8.94 -23.08 -4.38
N VAL A 171 -9.37 -21.84 -4.24
CA VAL A 171 -8.59 -20.78 -3.57
C VAL A 171 -9.46 -20.06 -2.55
N ILE A 172 -9.20 -20.26 -1.26
CA ILE A 172 -9.92 -19.56 -0.19
C ILE A 172 -9.28 -18.21 0.05
N VAL A 173 -10.10 -17.15 -0.01
CA VAL A 173 -9.71 -15.76 0.29
C VAL A 173 -10.66 -15.20 1.34
N GLY A 174 -10.36 -15.52 2.61
CA GLY A 174 -11.21 -15.15 3.74
C GLY A 174 -12.50 -15.96 3.82
N GLY A 175 -13.39 -15.55 4.73
CA GLY A 175 -14.64 -16.25 5.02
C GLY A 175 -14.58 -17.19 6.22
N ARG A 176 -15.57 -18.08 6.31
CA ARG A 176 -15.64 -19.09 7.39
C ARG A 176 -14.95 -20.38 6.98
N ILE A 177 -14.74 -21.26 7.94
CA ILE A 177 -14.22 -22.61 7.71
C ILE A 177 -15.15 -23.35 6.73
N LEU A 178 -14.59 -23.77 5.59
CA LEU A 178 -15.27 -24.55 4.58
C LEU A 178 -15.24 -26.04 4.96
N LYS A 179 -16.36 -26.74 4.74
CA LYS A 179 -16.51 -28.17 5.02
C LYS A 179 -15.89 -29.01 3.89
N GLU A 180 -15.58 -30.28 4.20
CA GLU A 180 -15.06 -31.28 3.26
C GLU A 180 -15.83 -31.33 1.93
N ALA A 181 -17.16 -31.25 2.01
CA ALA A 181 -18.05 -31.26 0.85
C ALA A 181 -17.76 -30.16 -0.20
N VAL A 182 -17.07 -29.08 0.18
CA VAL A 182 -16.63 -27.99 -0.71
C VAL A 182 -15.14 -28.10 -1.01
N ILE A 183 -14.29 -28.29 0.01
CA ILE A 183 -12.83 -28.26 -0.17
C ILE A 183 -12.27 -29.46 -0.96
N ALA A 184 -13.02 -30.57 -1.01
CA ALA A 184 -12.67 -31.76 -1.79
C ALA A 184 -13.17 -31.72 -3.24
N ILE A 185 -13.93 -30.69 -3.65
CA ILE A 185 -14.43 -30.58 -5.03
C ILE A 185 -13.28 -30.38 -6.04
N PRO A 186 -12.32 -29.47 -5.81
CA PRO A 186 -11.24 -29.26 -6.77
C PRO A 186 -10.25 -30.43 -6.79
N GLU A 187 -9.92 -30.89 -7.99
CA GLU A 187 -9.09 -32.10 -8.22
C GLU A 187 -7.70 -32.03 -7.57
N LEU A 188 -7.10 -30.84 -7.55
CA LEU A 188 -5.77 -30.58 -6.98
C LEU A 188 -5.85 -30.09 -5.53
N GLY A 189 -7.03 -30.14 -4.93
CA GLY A 189 -7.31 -29.65 -3.59
C GLY A 189 -7.63 -28.15 -3.55
N THR A 190 -7.94 -27.69 -2.33
CA THR A 190 -8.26 -26.30 -2.05
C THR A 190 -7.13 -25.68 -1.23
N LEU A 191 -6.64 -24.52 -1.65
CA LEU A 191 -5.64 -23.76 -0.94
C LEU A 191 -6.30 -22.78 0.03
N ASN A 192 -5.62 -22.52 1.14
CA ASN A 192 -5.97 -21.48 2.09
C ASN A 192 -4.77 -20.60 2.39
N ILE A 193 -5.03 -19.31 2.61
CA ILE A 193 -4.07 -18.35 3.12
C ILE A 193 -4.33 -18.09 4.60
N HIS A 194 -3.33 -18.39 5.42
CA HIS A 194 -3.33 -18.08 6.85
C HIS A 194 -2.26 -17.04 7.15
N LYS A 195 -2.65 -15.87 7.66
CA LYS A 195 -1.75 -14.73 7.85
C LYS A 195 -0.94 -14.80 9.15
N ARG A 196 -0.49 -16.01 9.52
CA ARG A 196 0.38 -16.33 10.67
C ARG A 196 1.23 -17.56 10.37
N LYS A 197 2.25 -17.81 11.21
CA LYS A 197 3.08 -19.02 11.15
C LYS A 197 2.30 -20.26 11.60
N VAL A 198 2.54 -21.38 10.94
CA VAL A 198 2.01 -22.69 11.34
C VAL A 198 3.19 -23.66 11.52
N PRO A 199 3.11 -24.59 12.50
CA PRO A 199 1.96 -24.94 13.32
C PRO A 199 1.71 -24.03 14.54
N GLU A 200 2.62 -23.10 14.85
CA GLU A 200 2.68 -22.36 16.12
C GLU A 200 1.41 -21.54 16.41
N TYR A 201 0.91 -20.81 15.40
CA TYR A 201 -0.16 -19.81 15.53
C TYR A 201 -1.40 -20.13 14.68
N ARG A 202 -1.88 -21.38 14.74
CA ARG A 202 -3.13 -21.82 14.08
C ARG A 202 -4.37 -21.17 14.69
N GLY A 203 -5.48 -21.17 13.96
CA GLY A 203 -6.80 -20.81 14.49
C GLY A 203 -7.21 -19.38 14.22
N GLY A 204 -7.95 -18.76 15.14
CA GLY A 204 -8.55 -17.43 14.95
C GLY A 204 -7.77 -16.28 15.57
N GLY A 205 -8.14 -15.06 15.20
CA GLY A 205 -7.56 -13.81 15.75
C GLY A 205 -7.16 -12.83 14.64
N PRO A 206 -7.11 -11.53 14.93
CA PRO A 206 -6.51 -10.55 14.02
C PRO A 206 -5.02 -10.83 13.81
N VAL A 207 -4.51 -10.46 12.64
CA VAL A 207 -3.09 -10.59 12.30
C VAL A 207 -2.23 -9.88 13.34
N GLY A 208 -1.16 -10.56 13.78
CA GLY A 208 -0.20 -10.05 14.75
C GLY A 208 -0.69 -9.99 16.19
N TYR A 209 -1.95 -10.29 16.47
CA TYR A 209 -2.48 -10.17 17.84
C TYR A 209 -1.80 -11.13 18.81
N TRP A 210 -1.58 -12.39 18.42
CA TRP A 210 -1.02 -13.40 19.32
C TRP A 210 0.50 -13.28 19.39
N GLU A 211 1.13 -13.00 18.25
CA GLU A 211 2.56 -12.82 18.08
C GLU A 211 3.08 -11.62 18.89
N LEU A 212 2.39 -10.47 18.83
CA LEU A 212 2.74 -9.31 19.65
C LEU A 212 2.59 -9.57 21.16
N LEU A 213 1.64 -10.40 21.57
CA LEU A 213 1.46 -10.77 22.98
C LEU A 213 2.51 -11.80 23.45
N ALA A 214 2.99 -12.63 22.54
CA ALA A 214 4.08 -13.57 22.78
C ALA A 214 5.47 -12.92 22.72
N GLY A 215 5.56 -11.67 22.25
CA GLY A 215 6.84 -10.95 22.13
C GLY A 215 7.67 -11.39 20.92
N GLU A 216 7.01 -11.90 19.87
CA GLU A 216 7.67 -12.30 18.63
C GLU A 216 8.32 -11.11 17.92
N SER A 217 9.41 -11.37 17.20
CA SER A 217 10.09 -10.38 16.35
C SER A 217 9.53 -10.32 14.93
N GLU A 218 8.70 -11.28 14.53
CA GLU A 218 8.08 -11.35 13.21
C GLU A 218 6.73 -12.07 13.25
N ILE A 219 5.85 -11.72 12.32
CA ILE A 219 4.66 -12.52 11.98
C ILE A 219 4.95 -13.36 10.73
N GLY A 220 4.08 -14.35 10.45
CA GLY A 220 4.18 -15.15 9.24
C GLY A 220 2.97 -14.99 8.32
N VAL A 221 3.09 -15.44 7.08
CA VAL A 221 1.97 -15.78 6.20
C VAL A 221 2.24 -17.15 5.60
N THR A 222 1.26 -18.03 5.64
CA THR A 222 1.36 -19.43 5.21
C THR A 222 0.28 -19.71 4.18
N ILE A 223 0.66 -20.30 3.04
CA ILE A 223 -0.25 -20.94 2.10
C ILE A 223 -0.19 -22.44 2.34
N HIS A 224 -1.33 -23.06 2.58
CA HIS A 224 -1.43 -24.49 2.90
C HIS A 224 -2.68 -25.11 2.29
N TYR A 225 -2.74 -26.43 2.22
CA TYR A 225 -3.98 -27.12 1.85
C TYR A 225 -5.05 -26.92 2.92
N ALA A 226 -6.27 -26.60 2.50
CA ALA A 226 -7.43 -26.63 3.37
C ALA A 226 -7.78 -28.09 3.69
N VAL A 227 -7.90 -28.38 4.98
CA VAL A 227 -8.35 -29.68 5.51
C VAL A 227 -9.39 -29.42 6.60
N ALA A 228 -10.11 -30.46 7.04
CA ALA A 228 -11.14 -30.33 8.07
C ALA A 228 -10.63 -29.68 9.39
N ALA A 229 -9.38 -29.93 9.76
CA ALA A 229 -8.74 -29.29 10.91
C ALA A 229 -8.21 -27.89 10.56
N VAL A 230 -8.53 -26.90 11.41
CA VAL A 230 -8.20 -25.49 11.17
C VAL A 230 -6.69 -25.28 11.04
N ASP A 231 -6.29 -24.70 9.91
CA ASP A 231 -4.91 -24.33 9.55
C ASP A 231 -3.89 -25.47 9.70
N ALA A 232 -4.33 -26.73 9.54
CA ALA A 232 -3.53 -27.92 9.84
C ALA A 232 -3.02 -28.70 8.61
N GLY A 233 -3.37 -28.27 7.39
CA GLY A 233 -2.98 -28.97 6.17
C GLY A 233 -1.54 -28.69 5.75
N ASP A 234 -0.99 -29.50 4.85
CA ASP A 234 0.42 -29.38 4.45
C ASP A 234 0.73 -28.01 3.85
N VAL A 235 1.90 -27.48 4.22
CA VAL A 235 2.36 -26.13 3.89
C VAL A 235 2.99 -26.12 2.50
N LEU A 236 2.57 -25.19 1.66
CA LEU A 236 3.05 -25.01 0.28
C LEU A 236 4.05 -23.85 0.18
N ALA A 237 3.80 -22.77 0.91
CA ALA A 237 4.65 -21.59 0.89
C ALA A 237 4.49 -20.79 2.20
N GLU A 238 5.57 -20.13 2.61
CA GLU A 238 5.61 -19.29 3.82
C GLU A 238 6.39 -18.01 3.55
N ALA A 239 6.01 -16.93 4.23
CA ALA A 239 6.75 -15.68 4.27
C ALA A 239 6.80 -15.14 5.70
N SER A 240 7.96 -14.63 6.12
CA SER A 240 8.14 -13.92 7.38
C SER A 240 8.09 -12.41 7.17
N ILE A 241 7.47 -11.71 8.11
CA ILE A 241 7.29 -10.26 8.11
C ILE A 241 7.82 -9.71 9.44
N PRO A 242 8.93 -8.97 9.44
CA PRO A 242 9.46 -8.35 10.66
C PRO A 242 8.44 -7.44 11.32
N ILE A 243 8.33 -7.53 12.65
CA ILE A 243 7.58 -6.60 13.48
C ILE A 243 8.48 -5.41 13.80
N GLU A 244 8.09 -4.23 13.32
CA GLU A 244 8.77 -2.97 13.61
C GLU A 244 8.34 -2.39 14.97
N GLU A 245 9.17 -1.53 15.56
CA GLU A 245 9.00 -1.03 16.94
C GLU A 245 7.67 -0.35 17.23
N CYS A 246 7.06 0.27 16.22
CA CYS A 246 5.79 0.98 16.31
C CYS A 246 4.71 0.34 15.45
N ASP A 247 4.85 -0.95 15.10
CA ASP A 247 3.79 -1.67 14.42
C ASP A 247 2.53 -1.75 15.29
N THR A 248 1.38 -1.60 14.64
CA THR A 248 0.06 -1.81 15.20
C THR A 248 -0.59 -3.02 14.54
N LEU A 249 -1.71 -3.50 15.10
CA LEU A 249 -2.48 -4.56 14.43
C LEU A 249 -2.96 -4.15 13.03
N GLU A 250 -3.08 -2.85 12.75
CA GLU A 250 -3.47 -2.33 11.45
C GLU A 250 -2.30 -2.32 10.47
N SER A 251 -1.12 -1.85 10.87
CA SER A 251 0.07 -1.92 10.01
C SER A 251 0.47 -3.36 9.71
N LEU A 252 0.44 -4.26 10.71
CA LEU A 252 0.69 -5.68 10.50
C LEU A 252 -0.34 -6.34 9.58
N GLN A 253 -1.61 -5.94 9.66
CA GLN A 253 -2.63 -6.41 8.72
C GLN A 253 -2.30 -5.98 7.29
N ILE A 254 -1.92 -4.71 7.06
CA ILE A 254 -1.54 -4.21 5.74
C ILE A 254 -0.33 -4.98 5.19
N LYS A 255 0.72 -5.16 6.02
CA LYS A 255 1.93 -5.90 5.65
C LYS A 255 1.61 -7.34 5.26
N ALA A 256 0.82 -8.04 6.07
CA ALA A 256 0.43 -9.43 5.82
C ALA A 256 -0.55 -9.58 4.64
N ASP A 257 -1.40 -8.60 4.40
CA ASP A 257 -2.32 -8.60 3.27
C ASP A 257 -1.56 -8.52 1.95
N ILE A 258 -0.60 -7.61 1.84
CA ILE A 258 0.22 -7.45 0.62
C ILE A 258 1.14 -8.66 0.44
N ALA A 259 1.96 -8.99 1.44
CA ALA A 259 2.90 -10.10 1.35
C ALA A 259 2.18 -11.43 1.13
N GLY A 260 1.03 -11.61 1.77
CA GLY A 260 0.19 -12.78 1.62
C GLY A 260 -0.42 -12.89 0.23
N ALA A 261 -0.95 -11.81 -0.35
CA ALA A 261 -1.48 -11.83 -1.70
C ALA A 261 -0.39 -12.12 -2.75
N GLU A 262 0.80 -11.53 -2.59
CA GLU A 262 1.97 -11.82 -3.45
C GLU A 262 2.39 -13.29 -3.36
N LEU A 263 2.54 -13.83 -2.14
CA LEU A 263 2.87 -15.24 -1.89
C LEU A 263 1.81 -16.19 -2.47
N TYR A 264 0.54 -15.81 -2.40
CA TYR A 264 -0.56 -16.64 -2.86
C TYR A 264 -0.64 -16.70 -4.39
N LEU A 265 -0.46 -15.57 -5.08
CA LEU A 265 -0.36 -15.53 -6.54
C LEU A 265 0.79 -16.41 -7.03
N ASP A 266 1.98 -16.25 -6.44
CA ASP A 266 3.15 -17.06 -6.78
C ASP A 266 2.90 -18.56 -6.54
N THR A 267 2.23 -18.91 -5.43
CA THR A 267 1.86 -20.32 -5.18
C THR A 267 0.91 -20.85 -6.24
N ILE A 268 -0.10 -20.09 -6.66
CA ILE A 268 -1.04 -20.50 -7.72
C ILE A 268 -0.30 -20.66 -9.06
N HIS A 269 0.68 -19.80 -9.38
CA HIS A 269 1.51 -19.94 -10.58
C HIS A 269 2.36 -21.20 -10.56
N ARG A 270 2.95 -21.55 -9.40
CA ARG A 270 3.67 -22.82 -9.23
C ARG A 270 2.76 -24.02 -9.49
N PHE A 271 1.50 -23.97 -9.05
CA PHE A 271 0.50 -25.01 -9.36
C PHE A 271 0.19 -25.10 -10.85
N ALA A 272 0.03 -23.96 -11.53
CA ALA A 272 -0.17 -23.89 -12.98
C ALA A 272 1.05 -24.42 -13.75
N ALA A 273 2.25 -24.35 -13.17
CA ALA A 273 3.49 -24.94 -13.68
C ALA A 273 3.73 -26.40 -13.22
N GLY A 274 2.79 -27.01 -12.50
CA GLY A 274 2.89 -28.40 -12.03
C GLY A 274 3.76 -28.62 -10.80
N CYS A 275 4.28 -27.56 -10.17
CA CYS A 275 5.07 -27.65 -8.94
C CYS A 275 4.18 -27.57 -7.70
N ARG A 276 3.97 -28.71 -7.03
CA ARG A 276 2.99 -28.88 -5.94
C ARG A 276 3.61 -29.44 -4.65
N ARG A 277 4.88 -29.14 -4.40
CA ARG A 277 5.60 -29.66 -3.24
C ARG A 277 5.05 -29.04 -1.96
N ALA A 278 4.55 -29.88 -1.06
CA ALA A 278 4.09 -29.47 0.26
C ALA A 278 4.96 -30.10 1.37
N LYS A 279 4.96 -29.47 2.54
CA LYS A 279 5.62 -29.93 3.76
C LYS A 279 4.55 -30.27 4.80
N PRO A 280 4.50 -31.50 5.32
CA PRO A 280 3.62 -31.85 6.42
C PRO A 280 3.88 -31.00 7.68
N GLN A 281 2.82 -30.66 8.38
CA GLN A 281 2.91 -29.96 9.67
C GLN A 281 3.02 -30.95 10.83
N ASP A 282 3.87 -30.62 11.82
CA ASP A 282 3.82 -31.29 13.12
C ASP A 282 2.79 -30.61 14.02
N LEU A 283 1.64 -31.25 14.18
CA LEU A 283 0.52 -30.67 14.93
C LEU A 283 0.74 -30.70 16.46
N ALA A 284 1.79 -31.36 16.96
CA ALA A 284 2.09 -31.44 18.39
C ALA A 284 2.80 -30.18 18.94
N ILE A 285 3.52 -29.43 18.09
CA ILE A 285 4.39 -28.32 18.51
C ILE A 285 3.64 -26.96 18.54
N GLY A 286 2.40 -26.92 18.06
CA GLY A 286 1.63 -25.69 17.86
C GLY A 286 0.34 -25.57 18.69
N ARG A 287 -0.20 -24.35 18.78
CA ARG A 287 -1.48 -24.08 19.47
C ARG A 287 -2.54 -23.59 18.49
N THR A 288 -3.78 -24.01 18.73
CA THR A 288 -4.95 -23.45 18.02
C THR A 288 -5.56 -22.35 18.86
N TYR A 289 -5.37 -21.10 18.44
CA TYR A 289 -5.89 -19.93 19.11
C TYR A 289 -7.36 -19.68 18.75
N ARG A 290 -8.12 -19.12 19.70
CA ARG A 290 -9.50 -18.67 19.47
C ARG A 290 -9.51 -17.18 19.17
N GLN A 291 -10.59 -16.68 18.58
CA GLN A 291 -10.74 -15.24 18.40
C GLN A 291 -10.81 -14.53 19.78
N PRO A 292 -10.02 -13.46 20.02
CA PRO A 292 -10.11 -12.68 21.25
C PRO A 292 -11.49 -12.00 21.36
N THR A 293 -11.91 -11.67 22.57
CA THR A 293 -13.16 -10.92 22.76
C THR A 293 -13.02 -9.49 22.23
N ASP A 294 -14.15 -8.88 21.85
CA ASP A 294 -14.16 -7.49 21.36
C ASP A 294 -13.46 -6.51 22.32
N ALA A 295 -13.64 -6.71 23.63
CA ALA A 295 -13.03 -5.86 24.66
C ALA A 295 -11.52 -6.08 24.78
N GLN A 296 -11.04 -7.33 24.70
CA GLN A 296 -9.62 -7.65 24.66
C GLN A 296 -8.96 -7.03 23.42
N LEU A 297 -9.58 -7.20 22.26
CA LEU A 297 -9.09 -6.63 21.01
C LEU A 297 -9.07 -5.10 21.05
N TRP A 298 -10.14 -4.47 21.52
CA TRP A 298 -10.22 -3.01 21.67
C TRP A 298 -9.14 -2.48 22.61
N LYS A 299 -8.93 -3.14 23.75
CA LYS A 299 -7.88 -2.78 24.71
C LYS A 299 -6.49 -2.86 24.05
N GLN A 300 -6.18 -3.97 23.38
CA GLN A 300 -4.86 -4.14 22.77
C GLN A 300 -4.62 -3.20 21.58
N ARG A 301 -5.62 -2.99 20.72
CA ARG A 301 -5.55 -1.96 19.66
C ARG A 301 -5.18 -0.59 20.22
N ARG A 302 -5.82 -0.18 21.32
CA ARG A 302 -5.51 1.09 21.99
C ARG A 302 -4.12 1.09 22.60
N ASN A 303 -3.68 -0.02 23.20
CA ASN A 303 -2.34 -0.10 23.79
C ASN A 303 -1.25 0.03 22.73
N PHE A 304 -1.32 -0.75 21.65
CA PHE A 304 -0.34 -0.69 20.56
C PHE A 304 -0.36 0.69 19.88
N ALA A 305 -1.54 1.22 19.54
CA ALA A 305 -1.66 2.55 18.96
C ALA A 305 -1.12 3.65 19.89
N ARG A 306 -1.33 3.56 21.20
CA ARG A 306 -0.79 4.52 22.17
C ARG A 306 0.73 4.40 22.29
N SER A 307 1.27 3.18 22.26
CA SER A 307 2.72 2.94 22.30
C SER A 307 3.39 3.53 21.05
N ALA A 308 2.86 3.19 19.86
CA ALA A 308 3.33 3.71 18.59
C ALA A 308 3.29 5.24 18.54
N ARG A 309 2.16 5.86 18.92
CA ARG A 309 2.02 7.33 18.95
C ARG A 309 3.02 8.04 19.85
N ARG A 310 3.49 7.41 20.93
CA ARG A 310 4.49 8.00 21.82
C ARG A 310 5.89 8.02 21.19
N ARG A 311 6.19 7.06 20.31
CA ARG A 311 7.51 6.90 19.69
C ARG A 311 7.61 7.53 18.30
N MET A 312 6.53 7.50 17.53
CA MET A 312 6.49 8.01 16.16
C MET A 312 6.47 9.56 16.12
N PRO A 313 7.49 10.22 15.53
CA PRO A 313 7.60 11.68 15.54
C PRO A 313 6.39 12.40 14.92
N SER A 314 5.93 11.97 13.73
CA SER A 314 4.76 12.57 13.06
C SER A 314 3.44 12.40 13.84
N SER A 315 3.38 11.42 14.75
CA SER A 315 2.20 11.20 15.59
C SER A 315 2.16 12.11 16.81
N GLN A 316 3.29 12.68 17.22
CA GLN A 316 3.38 13.61 18.34
C GLN A 316 2.85 15.01 17.98
N SER A 317 2.85 15.38 16.71
CA SER A 317 2.32 16.65 16.19
C SER A 317 0.81 16.63 15.93
N LEU A 318 0.11 15.51 16.19
CA LEU A 318 -1.32 15.40 15.89
C LEU A 318 -2.17 16.37 16.73
N PRO A 319 -3.12 17.10 16.12
CA PRO A 319 -3.97 18.03 16.83
C PRO A 319 -4.86 17.32 17.85
N SER A 320 -5.04 17.98 19.01
CA SER A 320 -5.97 17.56 20.06
C SER A 320 -7.39 17.40 19.52
N TRP A 321 -8.24 16.63 20.22
CA TRP A 321 -9.63 16.46 19.80
C TRP A 321 -10.40 17.79 19.74
N LEU A 322 -10.12 18.73 20.67
CA LEU A 322 -10.69 20.08 20.67
C LEU A 322 -10.25 20.86 19.42
N THR A 323 -8.95 20.78 19.08
CA THR A 323 -8.41 21.42 17.88
C THR A 323 -9.05 20.85 16.61
N ARG A 324 -9.24 19.52 16.52
CA ARG A 324 -9.93 18.86 15.40
C ARG A 324 -11.39 19.29 15.29
N ALA A 325 -12.11 19.32 16.41
CA ALA A 325 -13.51 19.77 16.44
C ALA A 325 -13.63 21.23 15.98
N ARG A 326 -12.73 22.11 16.45
CA ARG A 326 -12.65 23.51 16.01
C ARG A 326 -12.36 23.61 14.51
N LEU A 327 -11.39 22.86 13.99
CA LEU A 327 -11.05 22.85 12.56
C LEU A 327 -12.23 22.39 11.70
N LEU A 328 -12.94 21.34 12.12
CA LEU A 328 -14.14 20.87 11.43
C LEU A 328 -15.26 21.93 11.42
N ALA A 329 -15.48 22.62 12.54
CA ALA A 329 -16.47 23.70 12.61
C ALA A 329 -16.09 24.88 11.69
N GLN A 330 -14.82 25.28 11.69
CA GLN A 330 -14.31 26.34 10.81
C GLN A 330 -14.41 25.95 9.34
N TYR A 331 -14.04 24.72 8.99
CA TYR A 331 -14.15 24.19 7.64
C TYR A 331 -15.62 24.14 7.19
N ALA A 332 -16.54 23.66 8.04
CA ALA A 332 -17.97 23.64 7.74
C ALA A 332 -18.52 25.03 7.43
N LEU A 333 -18.04 26.08 8.11
CA LEU A 333 -18.42 27.47 7.86
C LEU A 333 -18.01 27.94 6.45
N VAL A 334 -16.80 27.62 6.00
CA VAL A 334 -16.26 28.06 4.69
C VAL A 334 -16.52 27.07 3.57
N PHE A 335 -17.03 25.88 3.89
CA PHE A 335 -17.24 24.79 2.94
C PHE A 335 -18.09 25.19 1.71
N PRO A 336 -19.23 25.90 1.83
CA PRO A 336 -20.01 26.32 0.66
C PRO A 336 -19.22 27.20 -0.32
N PHE A 337 -18.32 28.04 0.20
CA PHE A 337 -17.43 28.87 -0.59
C PHE A 337 -16.36 28.02 -1.30
N LEU A 338 -15.70 27.11 -0.57
CA LEU A 338 -14.71 26.19 -1.14
C LEU A 338 -15.32 25.30 -2.23
N TYR A 339 -16.49 24.74 -1.98
CA TYR A 339 -17.22 23.91 -2.93
C TYR A 339 -17.56 24.66 -4.22
N ARG A 340 -18.03 25.91 -4.10
CA ARG A 340 -18.33 26.77 -5.27
C ARG A 340 -17.07 27.09 -6.07
N LEU A 341 -15.97 27.41 -5.41
CA LEU A 341 -14.68 27.62 -6.09
C LEU A 341 -14.20 26.37 -6.81
N ARG A 342 -14.22 25.22 -6.13
CA ARG A 342 -13.89 23.92 -6.73
C ARG A 342 -14.71 23.68 -8.00
N LYS A 343 -16.03 23.82 -7.94
CA LYS A 343 -16.90 23.63 -9.11
C LYS A 343 -16.60 24.62 -10.23
N THR A 344 -16.23 25.85 -9.88
CA THR A 344 -15.79 26.84 -10.86
C THR A 344 -14.51 26.40 -11.58
N PHE A 345 -13.53 25.87 -10.85
CA PHE A 345 -12.30 25.35 -11.43
C PHE A 345 -12.53 24.12 -12.30
N GLU A 346 -13.31 23.14 -11.83
CA GLU A 346 -13.67 21.94 -12.58
C GLU A 346 -14.41 22.32 -13.89
N ASN A 347 -15.41 23.20 -13.82
CA ASN A 347 -16.18 23.63 -15.00
C ASN A 347 -15.33 24.41 -16.02
N ARG A 348 -14.32 25.14 -15.55
CA ARG A 348 -13.36 25.87 -16.41
C ARG A 348 -12.20 25.01 -16.88
N ARG A 349 -12.16 23.72 -16.53
CA ARG A 349 -11.02 22.81 -16.78
C ARG A 349 -9.70 23.39 -16.27
N HIS A 350 -9.77 24.05 -15.13
CA HIS A 350 -8.66 24.76 -14.50
C HIS A 350 -8.47 24.29 -13.06
N ALA A 351 -8.76 23.01 -12.81
CA ALA A 351 -8.63 22.41 -11.49
C ALA A 351 -7.15 22.25 -11.11
N PRO A 352 -6.78 22.51 -9.84
CA PRO A 352 -5.40 22.42 -9.41
C PRO A 352 -4.91 20.96 -9.28
N VAL A 353 -3.59 20.80 -9.39
CA VAL A 353 -2.86 19.58 -9.05
C VAL A 353 -2.08 19.80 -7.75
N CYS A 354 -2.36 18.96 -6.77
CA CYS A 354 -1.69 18.92 -5.47
C CYS A 354 -0.52 17.93 -5.52
N ILE A 355 0.72 18.41 -5.46
CA ILE A 355 1.91 17.55 -5.42
C ILE A 355 2.35 17.39 -3.97
N PHE A 356 2.13 16.22 -3.37
CA PHE A 356 2.54 15.93 -1.99
C PHE A 356 3.95 15.38 -1.94
N PHE A 357 4.76 15.82 -0.97
CA PHE A 357 6.08 15.25 -0.71
C PHE A 357 6.14 14.56 0.65
N TYR A 358 6.48 13.28 0.61
CA TYR A 358 6.79 12.41 1.74
C TYR A 358 8.31 12.22 1.83
N HIS A 359 8.80 11.72 2.96
CA HIS A 359 10.21 11.36 3.11
C HIS A 359 10.33 9.90 3.52
N VAL A 360 9.79 9.57 4.68
CA VAL A 360 9.81 8.22 5.25
C VAL A 360 8.40 7.77 5.63
N VAL A 361 8.01 6.61 5.15
CA VAL A 361 6.80 5.90 5.56
C VAL A 361 7.22 4.55 6.12
N SER A 362 7.20 4.43 7.45
CA SER A 362 7.69 3.27 8.19
C SER A 362 7.09 3.24 9.59
N ASN A 363 7.00 2.06 10.21
CA ASN A 363 6.69 1.93 11.65
C ASN A 363 7.97 1.82 12.49
N ARG A 364 9.13 2.17 11.94
CA ARG A 364 10.35 2.47 12.70
C ARG A 364 10.52 3.99 12.84
N PRO A 365 10.86 4.51 14.04
CA PRO A 365 11.04 5.94 14.27
C PRO A 365 12.42 6.43 13.81
N VAL A 366 12.83 6.12 12.58
CA VAL A 366 14.18 6.40 12.06
C VAL A 366 14.40 7.85 11.64
N ASN A 367 13.34 8.66 11.52
CA ASN A 367 13.43 10.04 11.05
C ASN A 367 12.26 10.87 11.65
N HIS A 368 12.50 12.17 11.87
CA HIS A 368 11.52 13.09 12.47
C HIS A 368 10.25 13.34 11.64
N MET A 369 10.26 13.02 10.34
CA MET A 369 9.14 13.10 9.41
C MET A 369 8.54 11.72 9.10
N ALA A 370 8.98 10.66 9.79
CA ALA A 370 8.47 9.31 9.55
C ALA A 370 6.96 9.22 9.82
N LEU A 371 6.20 8.83 8.80
CA LEU A 371 4.76 8.61 8.85
C LEU A 371 4.46 7.11 9.01
N PRO A 372 3.61 6.69 9.97
CA PRO A 372 3.21 5.29 10.10
C PRO A 372 2.55 4.75 8.82
N LEU A 373 2.83 3.50 8.46
CA LEU A 373 2.31 2.88 7.24
C LEU A 373 0.78 2.89 7.17
N GLU A 374 0.10 2.65 8.29
CA GLU A 374 -1.36 2.64 8.34
C GLU A 374 -1.97 4.03 8.09
N GLU A 375 -1.29 5.11 8.45
CA GLU A 375 -1.77 6.46 8.14
C GLU A 375 -1.55 6.79 6.67
N PHE A 376 -0.39 6.42 6.12
CA PHE A 376 -0.12 6.53 4.69
C PHE A 376 -1.15 5.75 3.85
N ALA A 377 -1.44 4.50 4.22
CA ALA A 377 -2.45 3.69 3.55
C ALA A 377 -3.84 4.34 3.59
N ARG A 378 -4.27 4.87 4.75
CA ARG A 378 -5.54 5.62 4.86
C ARG A 378 -5.59 6.87 3.98
N GLN A 379 -4.46 7.57 3.83
CA GLN A 379 -4.35 8.72 2.93
C GLN A 379 -4.50 8.30 1.47
N MET A 380 -3.84 7.20 1.08
CA MET A 380 -3.94 6.66 -0.29
C MET A 380 -5.36 6.17 -0.60
N GLU A 381 -5.98 5.42 0.32
CA GLU A 381 -7.38 4.98 0.19
C GLU A 381 -8.34 6.16 0.06
N PHE A 382 -8.14 7.22 0.83
CA PHE A 382 -8.92 8.45 0.70
C PHE A 382 -8.75 9.08 -0.68
N LEU A 383 -7.52 9.23 -1.16
CA LEU A 383 -7.25 9.80 -2.48
C LEU A 383 -7.85 8.95 -3.60
N GLN A 384 -7.60 7.64 -3.66
CA GLN A 384 -8.14 6.77 -4.69
C GLN A 384 -9.68 6.75 -4.75
N ARG A 385 -10.33 6.99 -3.60
CA ARG A 385 -11.77 7.02 -3.50
C ARG A 385 -12.39 8.32 -4.01
N TYR A 386 -11.73 9.46 -3.84
CA TYR A 386 -12.33 10.79 -4.08
C TYR A 386 -11.63 11.64 -5.14
N TYR A 387 -10.38 11.32 -5.48
CA TYR A 387 -9.51 12.12 -6.32
C TYR A 387 -8.78 11.23 -7.34
N ALA A 388 -8.27 11.84 -8.41
CA ALA A 388 -7.33 11.15 -9.29
C ALA A 388 -5.93 11.22 -8.67
N ILE A 389 -5.20 10.10 -8.69
CA ILE A 389 -3.76 10.08 -8.38
C ILE A 389 -3.03 9.94 -9.72
N LEU A 390 -2.26 10.96 -10.07
CA LEU A 390 -1.55 11.04 -11.35
C LEU A 390 -0.08 10.69 -11.19
N ALA A 391 0.51 10.12 -12.24
CA ALA A 391 1.96 10.09 -12.36
C ALA A 391 2.50 11.52 -12.53
N LEU A 392 3.68 11.81 -11.98
CA LEU A 392 4.26 13.15 -12.05
C LEU A 392 4.47 13.65 -13.51
N PRO A 393 4.94 12.83 -14.47
CA PRO A 393 5.03 13.26 -15.87
C PRO A 393 3.67 13.67 -16.46
N GLU A 394 2.62 12.91 -16.18
CA GLU A 394 1.25 13.20 -16.63
C GLU A 394 0.73 14.49 -15.99
N ALA A 395 0.99 14.69 -14.70
CA ALA A 395 0.61 15.90 -13.99
C ALA A 395 1.28 17.14 -14.61
N VAL A 396 2.57 17.07 -14.94
CA VAL A 396 3.29 18.15 -15.63
C VAL A 396 2.67 18.43 -17.00
N GLU A 397 2.36 17.40 -17.79
CA GLU A 397 1.71 17.55 -19.09
C GLU A 397 0.34 18.25 -18.97
N ARG A 398 -0.50 17.85 -18.01
CA ARG A 398 -1.79 18.52 -17.74
C ARG A 398 -1.62 19.98 -17.32
N LEU A 399 -0.63 20.27 -16.49
CA LEU A 399 -0.36 21.64 -16.04
C LEU A 399 0.16 22.51 -17.18
N SER A 400 0.99 21.97 -18.07
CA SER A 400 1.52 22.67 -19.25
C SER A 400 0.51 22.81 -20.40
N SER A 401 -0.42 21.87 -20.56
CA SER A 401 -1.46 21.87 -21.61
C SER A 401 -2.65 22.80 -21.32
N GLU A 402 -2.54 23.63 -20.28
CA GLU A 402 -3.56 24.60 -19.82
C GLU A 402 -4.91 24.01 -19.37
N ARG A 403 -5.06 22.68 -19.33
CA ARG A 403 -6.34 22.02 -19.02
C ARG A 403 -6.18 20.89 -18.01
N ASN A 404 -6.94 20.98 -16.92
CA ASN A 404 -7.16 19.89 -15.98
C ASN A 404 -8.60 19.92 -15.46
N ASP A 405 -9.34 18.84 -15.72
CA ASP A 405 -10.79 18.78 -15.52
C ASP A 405 -11.19 18.56 -14.05
N SER A 406 -10.29 18.00 -13.24
CA SER A 406 -10.58 17.61 -11.85
C SER A 406 -9.38 17.82 -10.94
N ILE A 407 -9.63 18.12 -9.66
CA ILE A 407 -8.57 18.17 -8.65
C ILE A 407 -7.86 16.82 -8.63
N ALA A 408 -6.54 16.85 -8.67
CA ALA A 408 -5.70 15.65 -8.70
C ALA A 408 -4.58 15.72 -7.67
N ALA A 409 -4.11 14.56 -7.24
CA ALA A 409 -2.98 14.41 -6.34
C ALA A 409 -1.81 13.74 -7.08
N VAL A 410 -0.59 14.12 -6.71
CA VAL A 410 0.65 13.45 -7.10
C VAL A 410 1.41 13.10 -5.83
N ILE A 411 1.94 11.87 -5.77
CA ILE A 411 2.70 11.38 -4.62
C ILE A 411 4.19 11.41 -4.96
N THR A 412 4.98 12.13 -4.16
CA THR A 412 6.43 12.21 -4.32
C THR A 412 7.14 11.86 -3.00
N PHE A 413 8.33 11.28 -3.10
CA PHE A 413 9.19 10.95 -1.97
C PHE A 413 10.55 11.60 -2.20
N ASP A 414 11.10 12.25 -1.18
CA ASP A 414 12.43 12.86 -1.22
C ASP A 414 13.50 11.98 -0.56
N ASP A 415 14.77 12.34 -0.80
CA ASP A 415 16.01 11.76 -0.29
C ASP A 415 16.38 10.34 -0.76
N GLY A 416 15.42 9.43 -0.81
CA GLY A 416 15.66 8.02 -1.15
C GLY A 416 15.96 7.14 0.07
N TYR A 417 15.13 7.21 1.10
CA TYR A 417 15.25 6.38 2.32
C TYR A 417 14.89 4.90 2.10
N ARG A 418 15.71 4.01 2.66
CA ARG A 418 15.54 2.54 2.64
C ARG A 418 14.27 2.07 3.35
N ASP A 419 13.88 2.75 4.43
CA ASP A 419 12.74 2.38 5.27
C ASP A 419 11.37 2.50 4.57
N ASN A 420 11.31 3.12 3.38
CA ASN A 420 10.11 3.17 2.54
C ASN A 420 9.70 1.82 1.92
N THR A 421 10.39 0.72 2.24
CA THR A 421 10.18 -0.61 1.65
C THR A 421 8.71 -1.04 1.62
N TRP A 422 7.98 -0.88 2.73
CA TRP A 422 6.56 -1.25 2.79
C TRP A 422 5.65 -0.27 2.03
N ALA A 423 5.99 1.01 2.00
CA ALA A 423 5.25 2.00 1.22
C ALA A 423 5.40 1.75 -0.29
N ILE A 424 6.61 1.43 -0.76
CA ILE A 424 6.89 1.04 -2.14
C ILE A 424 6.09 -0.20 -2.52
N ARG A 425 6.11 -1.25 -1.67
CA ARG A 425 5.31 -2.46 -1.88
C ARG A 425 3.81 -2.16 -1.91
N TYR A 426 3.31 -1.31 -1.03
CA TYR A 426 1.91 -0.86 -1.02
C TYR A 426 1.54 -0.17 -2.34
N LEU A 427 2.31 0.85 -2.73
CA LEU A 427 2.08 1.61 -3.95
C LEU A 427 2.10 0.71 -5.19
N ARG A 428 3.09 -0.18 -5.29
CA ARG A 428 3.21 -1.16 -6.37
C ARG A 428 2.03 -2.13 -6.40
N TYR A 429 1.63 -2.64 -5.24
CA TYR A 429 0.53 -3.59 -5.16
C TYR A 429 -0.77 -2.95 -5.69
N PHE A 430 -1.08 -1.73 -5.26
CA PHE A 430 -2.29 -1.02 -5.67
C PHE A 430 -2.17 -0.24 -6.98
N GLY A 431 -1.03 -0.29 -7.66
CA GLY A 431 -0.79 0.45 -8.91
C GLY A 431 -0.88 1.97 -8.73
N ILE A 432 -0.49 2.48 -7.57
CA ILE A 432 -0.53 3.92 -7.28
C ILE A 432 0.76 4.54 -7.82
N PRO A 433 0.69 5.49 -8.76
CA PRO A 433 1.88 6.11 -9.30
C PRO A 433 2.54 7.01 -8.24
N ALA A 434 3.87 6.98 -8.20
CA ALA A 434 4.68 7.81 -7.34
C ALA A 434 6.01 8.17 -8.00
N THR A 435 6.63 9.25 -7.53
CA THR A 435 7.98 9.67 -7.94
C THR A 435 8.93 9.67 -6.74
N PHE A 436 10.11 9.09 -6.91
CA PHE A 436 11.16 9.09 -5.89
C PHE A 436 12.30 10.00 -6.35
N PHE A 437 12.46 11.14 -5.67
CA PHE A 437 13.61 12.02 -5.81
C PHE A 437 14.74 11.48 -4.93
N VAL A 438 15.87 11.15 -5.54
CA VAL A 438 16.97 10.47 -4.86
C VAL A 438 18.24 11.33 -4.77
N SER A 439 18.90 11.32 -3.62
CA SER A 439 20.21 11.92 -3.41
C SER A 439 21.29 10.92 -3.84
N THR A 440 21.86 11.12 -5.04
CA THR A 440 22.57 10.04 -5.75
C THR A 440 23.87 9.60 -5.07
N GLY A 441 24.65 10.53 -4.53
CA GLY A 441 25.86 10.27 -3.77
C GLY A 441 25.59 9.58 -2.43
N ASN A 442 24.51 9.97 -1.73
CA ASN A 442 24.08 9.25 -0.52
C ASN A 442 23.80 7.77 -0.82
N ILE A 443 23.15 7.47 -1.94
CA ILE A 443 22.81 6.10 -2.34
C ILE A 443 24.03 5.35 -2.85
N ARG A 444 24.82 5.96 -3.73
CA ARG A 444 26.02 5.37 -4.33
C ARG A 444 27.02 4.97 -3.25
N ASP A 445 27.24 5.84 -2.27
CA ASP A 445 28.27 5.69 -1.25
C ASP A 445 27.70 5.10 0.06
N GLU A 446 26.41 4.72 0.06
CA GLU A 446 25.63 4.30 1.25
C GLU A 446 25.79 5.24 2.46
N ARG A 447 25.97 6.54 2.18
CA ARG A 447 26.21 7.57 3.17
C ARG A 447 24.90 8.06 3.78
N ARG A 448 24.84 8.01 5.12
CA ARG A 448 23.72 8.56 5.91
C ARG A 448 23.50 10.05 5.64
N PHE A 449 22.26 10.50 5.82
CA PHE A 449 21.88 11.88 5.61
C PHE A 449 22.32 12.76 6.77
N GLU A 450 23.06 13.83 6.48
CA GLU A 450 23.67 14.70 7.50
C GLU A 450 22.61 15.39 8.38
N HIS A 451 21.46 15.76 7.83
CA HIS A 451 20.38 16.37 8.61
C HIS A 451 19.76 15.42 9.63
N ASP A 452 19.79 14.12 9.38
CA ASP A 452 19.31 13.09 10.31
C ASP A 452 20.31 12.87 11.44
N LEU A 453 21.60 12.76 11.10
CA LEU A 453 22.67 12.63 12.09
C LEU A 453 22.67 13.80 13.08
N ARG A 454 22.53 15.03 12.60
CA ARG A 454 22.41 16.23 13.46
C ARG A 454 21.20 16.23 14.38
N ARG A 455 20.15 15.47 14.05
CA ARG A 455 18.93 15.32 14.85
C ARG A 455 18.96 14.07 15.74
N GLY A 456 20.07 13.32 15.74
CA GLY A 456 20.22 12.09 16.52
C GLY A 456 19.65 10.83 15.86
N PHE A 457 19.26 10.91 14.58
CA PHE A 457 18.77 9.76 13.83
C PHE A 457 19.93 9.05 13.12
N SER A 458 20.55 8.10 13.81
CA SER A 458 21.67 7.32 13.30
C SER A 458 21.25 6.08 12.52
N GLU A 459 19.96 5.78 12.38
CA GLU A 459 19.47 4.56 11.73
C GLU A 459 18.87 4.78 10.35
N ALA A 460 18.57 6.04 9.97
CA ALA A 460 18.07 6.35 8.63
C ALA A 460 19.14 6.06 7.58
N LEU A 461 18.92 5.00 6.79
CA LEU A 461 19.82 4.58 5.72
C LEU A 461 19.27 5.00 4.37
N PRO A 462 20.13 5.42 3.43
CA PRO A 462 19.75 5.55 2.04
C PRO A 462 19.44 4.16 1.46
N MET A 463 18.61 4.14 0.42
CA MET A 463 18.46 2.97 -0.44
C MET A 463 19.81 2.52 -1.01
N THR A 464 19.91 1.27 -1.44
CA THR A 464 21.04 0.80 -2.26
C THR A 464 20.79 1.12 -3.74
N PRO A 465 21.83 1.14 -4.59
CA PRO A 465 21.66 1.29 -6.04
C PRO A 465 20.69 0.26 -6.64
N ASP A 466 20.71 -0.98 -6.14
CA ASP A 466 19.78 -2.02 -6.60
C ASP A 466 18.33 -1.77 -6.20
N GLN A 467 18.10 -1.13 -5.06
CA GLN A 467 16.75 -0.72 -4.67
C GLN A 467 16.23 0.41 -5.57
N VAL A 468 17.07 1.38 -5.95
CA VAL A 468 16.68 2.44 -6.88
C VAL A 468 16.42 1.89 -8.28
N ARG A 469 17.24 0.95 -8.78
CA ARG A 469 16.97 0.28 -10.05
C ARG A 469 15.62 -0.44 -10.04
N ARG A 470 15.32 -1.15 -8.94
CA ARG A 470 14.02 -1.82 -8.76
C ARG A 470 12.84 -0.84 -8.73
N LEU A 471 12.99 0.37 -8.21
CA LEU A 471 11.93 1.40 -8.33
C LEU A 471 11.57 1.67 -9.79
N ALA A 472 12.59 1.80 -10.65
CA ALA A 472 12.39 2.03 -12.07
C ALA A 472 11.77 0.81 -12.77
N GLU A 473 12.22 -0.40 -12.44
CA GLU A 473 11.65 -1.66 -12.95
C GLU A 473 10.19 -1.87 -12.52
N ASP A 474 9.83 -1.45 -11.31
CA ASP A 474 8.46 -1.45 -10.78
C ASP A 474 7.57 -0.36 -11.45
N GLY A 475 8.12 0.45 -12.36
CA GLY A 475 7.41 1.47 -13.11
C GLY A 475 7.28 2.83 -12.41
N PHE A 476 7.99 3.05 -11.30
CA PHE A 476 8.03 4.36 -10.65
C PHE A 476 8.94 5.33 -11.41
N CYS A 477 8.60 6.62 -11.35
CA CYS A 477 9.47 7.68 -11.85
C CYS A 477 10.60 7.94 -10.86
N VAL A 478 11.85 7.96 -11.33
CA VAL A 478 13.01 8.33 -10.51
C VAL A 478 13.50 9.72 -10.91
N GLY A 479 13.46 10.66 -9.97
CA GLY A 479 13.92 12.04 -10.14
C GLY A 479 15.20 12.32 -9.35
N SER A 480 15.85 13.45 -9.64
CA SER A 480 17.06 13.87 -8.94
C SER A 480 16.74 14.72 -7.70
N HIS A 481 17.48 14.47 -6.62
CA HIS A 481 17.52 15.31 -5.42
C HIS A 481 18.96 15.77 -5.11
N GLY A 482 19.75 16.01 -6.16
CA GLY A 482 21.16 16.34 -6.04
C GLY A 482 22.03 15.11 -5.77
N VAL A 483 23.27 15.34 -5.29
CA VAL A 483 24.22 14.25 -5.04
C VAL A 483 24.27 13.93 -3.54
N PHE A 484 24.51 14.92 -2.69
CA PHE A 484 24.59 14.79 -1.24
C PHE A 484 23.58 15.69 -0.48
N HIS A 485 22.41 15.94 -1.08
CA HIS A 485 21.36 16.79 -0.50
C HIS A 485 21.90 18.21 -0.20
N GLU A 486 22.46 18.84 -1.23
CA GLU A 486 23.16 20.12 -1.18
C GLU A 486 22.25 21.33 -0.92
N ASP A 487 22.81 22.36 -0.29
CA ASP A 487 22.14 23.65 -0.19
C ASP A 487 22.48 24.53 -1.41
N PHE A 488 21.59 24.55 -2.40
CA PHE A 488 21.77 25.37 -3.61
C PHE A 488 21.76 26.88 -3.32
N GLY A 489 21.41 27.31 -2.10
CA GLY A 489 21.55 28.67 -1.62
C GLY A 489 23.01 29.06 -1.32
N THR A 490 23.90 28.08 -1.14
CA THR A 490 25.30 28.30 -0.75
C THR A 490 26.31 27.89 -1.83
N LEU A 491 25.86 27.23 -2.90
CA LEU A 491 26.73 26.80 -3.99
C LEU A 491 27.03 27.95 -4.95
N ASP A 492 28.25 28.00 -5.46
CA ASP A 492 28.54 28.79 -6.66
C ASP A 492 27.96 28.12 -7.93
N ARG A 493 27.99 28.86 -9.04
CA ARG A 493 27.43 28.41 -10.31
C ARG A 493 28.06 27.09 -10.80
N ALA A 494 29.38 26.95 -10.70
CA ALA A 494 30.10 25.79 -11.24
C ALA A 494 29.84 24.53 -10.41
N ALA A 495 29.79 24.67 -9.08
CA ALA A 495 29.45 23.59 -8.16
C ALA A 495 27.99 23.14 -8.36
N ALA A 496 27.05 24.09 -8.46
CA ALA A 496 25.64 23.78 -8.73
C ALA A 496 25.46 23.03 -10.07
N GLU A 497 26.11 23.50 -11.13
CA GLU A 497 26.07 22.84 -12.45
C GLU A 497 26.66 21.42 -12.41
N SER A 498 27.76 21.21 -11.68
CA SER A 498 28.36 19.89 -11.50
C SER A 498 27.40 18.92 -10.79
N VAL A 499 26.78 19.35 -9.69
CA VAL A 499 25.81 18.55 -8.92
C VAL A 499 24.60 18.18 -9.78
N LEU A 500 24.05 19.14 -10.54
CA LEU A 500 22.90 18.92 -11.40
C LEU A 500 23.20 17.90 -12.50
N ARG A 501 24.37 18.01 -13.15
CA ARG A 501 24.81 17.09 -14.20
C ARG A 501 25.12 15.69 -13.65
N GLU A 502 25.92 15.60 -12.60
CA GLU A 502 26.34 14.31 -12.01
C GLU A 502 25.12 13.50 -11.54
N SER A 503 24.20 14.12 -10.81
CA SER A 503 23.01 13.43 -10.32
C SER A 503 22.11 12.94 -11.46
N ARG A 504 21.95 13.74 -12.52
CA ARG A 504 21.18 13.37 -13.72
C ARG A 504 21.79 12.16 -14.42
N ASP A 505 23.08 12.24 -14.72
CA ASP A 505 23.78 11.25 -15.53
C ASP A 505 23.89 9.92 -14.77
N TRP A 506 24.07 9.97 -13.44
CA TRP A 506 24.07 8.78 -12.60
C TRP A 506 22.72 8.05 -12.56
N ILE A 507 21.61 8.78 -12.40
CA ILE A 507 20.26 8.17 -12.42
C ILE A 507 20.00 7.52 -13.79
N GLN A 508 20.36 8.20 -14.87
CA GLN A 508 20.20 7.68 -16.22
C GLN A 508 21.02 6.39 -16.42
N ALA A 509 22.27 6.38 -15.98
CA ALA A 509 23.13 5.21 -16.06
C ALA A 509 22.60 4.03 -15.22
N LEU A 510 22.05 4.29 -14.03
CA LEU A 510 21.58 3.24 -13.12
C LEU A 510 20.22 2.66 -13.53
N THR A 511 19.29 3.51 -13.96
CA THR A 511 17.87 3.15 -14.15
C THR A 511 17.46 3.00 -15.62
N GLY A 512 18.24 3.53 -16.55
CA GLY A 512 17.88 3.65 -17.97
C GLY A 512 16.80 4.71 -18.25
N GLN A 513 16.16 5.29 -17.23
CA GLN A 513 15.23 6.41 -17.39
C GLN A 513 16.00 7.70 -17.63
N VAL A 514 15.51 8.58 -18.51
CA VAL A 514 16.06 9.94 -18.63
C VAL A 514 15.40 10.81 -17.53
N PRO A 515 16.11 11.19 -16.46
CA PRO A 515 15.49 11.92 -15.35
C PRO A 515 15.16 13.35 -15.78
N ARG A 516 13.86 13.65 -15.91
CA ARG A 516 13.34 14.97 -16.30
C ARG A 516 12.97 15.86 -15.12
N HIS A 517 12.91 15.29 -13.92
CA HIS A 517 12.36 15.92 -12.74
C HIS A 517 13.45 16.12 -11.69
N PHE A 518 13.58 17.35 -11.19
CA PHE A 518 14.55 17.71 -10.15
C PHE A 518 13.91 18.44 -8.99
N SER A 519 14.04 17.88 -7.80
CA SER A 519 13.57 18.48 -6.55
C SER A 519 14.74 19.14 -5.84
N PHE A 520 14.62 20.43 -5.48
CA PHE A 520 15.67 21.10 -4.73
C PHE A 520 15.75 20.56 -3.29
N PRO A 521 16.92 20.11 -2.81
CA PRO A 521 17.12 19.72 -1.41
C PRO A 521 16.76 20.84 -0.45
N LYS A 522 16.11 20.51 0.68
CA LYS A 522 15.47 21.45 1.63
C LYS A 522 14.32 22.28 1.04
N GLY A 523 14.46 22.75 -0.20
CA GLY A 523 13.39 23.31 -1.02
C GLY A 523 12.80 24.64 -0.53
N HIS A 524 13.37 25.30 0.48
CA HIS A 524 12.90 26.59 0.97
C HIS A 524 13.50 27.77 0.18
N ARG A 525 12.87 28.96 0.27
CA ARG A 525 13.29 30.15 -0.50
C ARG A 525 14.77 30.51 -0.31
N LYS A 526 15.27 30.40 0.93
CA LYS A 526 16.69 30.65 1.25
C LYS A 526 17.67 29.64 0.63
N ASN A 527 17.18 28.50 0.16
CA ASN A 527 18.00 27.40 -0.37
C ASN A 527 18.07 27.39 -1.90
N ILE A 528 17.43 28.36 -2.56
CA ILE A 528 17.31 28.38 -4.02
C ILE A 528 17.60 29.81 -4.48
N THR A 529 18.77 30.03 -5.08
CA THR A 529 19.09 31.31 -5.74
C THR A 529 18.47 31.38 -7.13
N ARG A 530 18.32 32.59 -7.69
CA ARG A 530 17.85 32.77 -9.07
C ARG A 530 18.74 32.04 -10.09
N ASP A 531 20.05 32.05 -9.87
CA ASP A 531 21.02 31.39 -10.76
C ASP A 531 20.94 29.87 -10.66
N ALA A 532 20.85 29.32 -9.44
CA ALA A 532 20.64 27.89 -9.24
C ALA A 532 19.32 27.40 -9.85
N PHE A 533 18.28 28.22 -9.76
CA PHE A 533 17.00 27.97 -10.38
C PHE A 533 17.11 27.91 -11.92
N ALA A 534 17.69 28.93 -12.53
CA ALA A 534 17.89 28.98 -13.99
C ALA A 534 18.78 27.84 -14.50
N LEU A 535 19.83 27.48 -13.76
CA LEU A 535 20.66 26.31 -14.06
C LEU A 535 19.86 25.01 -14.02
N ALA A 536 19.06 24.78 -12.99
CA ALA A 536 18.28 23.55 -12.89
C ALA A 536 17.30 23.37 -14.07
N GLU A 537 16.66 24.45 -14.54
CA GLU A 537 15.77 24.41 -15.72
C GLU A 537 16.51 24.14 -17.04
N GLN A 538 17.83 24.35 -17.11
CA GLN A 538 18.67 23.97 -18.26
C GLN A 538 18.95 22.46 -18.29
N HIS A 539 19.02 21.82 -17.12
CA HIS A 539 19.34 20.39 -17.01
C HIS A 539 18.11 19.48 -16.93
N TYR A 540 16.99 19.99 -16.42
CA TYR A 540 15.78 19.24 -16.14
C TYR A 540 14.55 19.89 -16.79
N GLY A 541 13.60 19.06 -17.23
CA GLY A 541 12.35 19.52 -17.83
C GLY A 541 11.37 20.10 -16.81
N SER A 542 11.51 19.77 -15.53
CA SER A 542 10.68 20.31 -14.45
C SER A 542 11.44 20.35 -13.14
N VAL A 543 11.25 21.42 -12.38
CA VAL A 543 11.91 21.66 -11.10
C VAL A 543 10.90 21.91 -9.98
N TYR A 544 11.22 21.46 -8.77
CA TYR A 544 10.27 21.44 -7.66
C TYR A 544 10.84 22.11 -6.40
N SER A 545 10.01 22.91 -5.72
CA SER A 545 10.33 23.48 -4.41
C SER A 545 9.37 23.01 -3.32
N ALA A 546 9.76 23.23 -2.06
CA ALA A 546 8.98 22.93 -0.87
C ALA A 546 8.35 24.21 -0.27
N TYR A 547 7.98 25.19 -1.11
CA TYR A 547 7.39 26.45 -0.66
C TYR A 547 5.96 26.29 -0.12
N GLY A 548 5.30 25.18 -0.42
CA GLY A 548 3.86 25.00 -0.21
C GLY A 548 3.05 25.71 -1.30
N GLY A 549 1.94 25.09 -1.69
CA GLY A 549 0.99 25.68 -2.64
C GLY A 549 0.41 24.68 -3.64
N TYR A 550 -0.38 25.20 -4.56
CA TYR A 550 -1.13 24.42 -5.55
C TYR A 550 -0.70 24.82 -6.95
N ASN A 551 -0.73 23.85 -7.87
CA ASN A 551 -0.33 24.09 -9.24
C ASN A 551 -1.58 24.16 -10.11
N PHE A 552 -1.80 25.30 -10.76
CA PHE A 552 -2.90 25.52 -11.69
C PHE A 552 -2.42 25.38 -13.14
N PRO A 553 -3.24 24.84 -14.05
CA PRO A 553 -2.87 24.75 -15.46
C PRO A 553 -2.57 26.11 -16.09
N GLY A 554 -1.70 26.16 -17.09
CA GLY A 554 -1.42 27.39 -17.86
C GLY A 554 -0.55 28.42 -17.13
N ARG A 555 0.05 28.05 -15.99
CA ARG A 555 1.09 28.86 -15.36
C ARG A 555 2.38 28.75 -16.20
N PRO A 556 2.99 29.88 -16.61
CA PRO A 556 4.25 29.85 -17.36
C PRO A 556 5.39 29.37 -16.46
N GLY A 557 6.29 28.56 -17.03
CA GLY A 557 7.51 28.06 -16.39
C GLY A 557 7.53 26.55 -16.17
N ARG A 558 8.66 26.04 -15.69
CA ARG A 558 8.88 24.61 -15.38
C ARG A 558 8.96 24.37 -13.87
N HIS A 559 8.58 25.37 -13.07
CA HIS A 559 8.55 25.33 -11.62
C HIS A 559 7.21 24.81 -11.09
N PHE A 560 7.26 23.83 -10.20
CA PHE A 560 6.08 23.37 -9.49
C PHE A 560 6.26 23.40 -7.96
N LEU A 561 5.17 23.76 -7.28
CA LEU A 561 5.08 23.83 -5.84
C LEU A 561 4.68 22.47 -5.28
N ARG A 562 5.23 22.09 -4.13
CA ARG A 562 4.86 20.87 -3.42
C ARG A 562 4.35 21.17 -2.02
N ILE A 563 3.38 20.38 -1.58
CA ILE A 563 2.70 20.44 -0.30
C ILE A 563 3.34 19.39 0.62
N PRO A 564 3.73 19.74 1.86
CA PRO A 564 4.25 18.76 2.80
C PRO A 564 3.22 17.66 3.06
N HIS A 565 3.67 16.43 3.32
CA HIS A 565 2.75 15.35 3.60
C HIS A 565 1.81 15.71 4.77
N PRO A 566 0.51 15.40 4.66
CA PRO A 566 -0.40 15.58 5.76
C PRO A 566 -0.09 14.57 6.87
N SER A 567 -0.36 14.96 8.12
CA SER A 567 -0.22 14.09 9.30
C SER A 567 -1.46 13.23 9.53
N SER A 568 -2.59 13.54 8.89
CA SER A 568 -3.82 12.76 8.98
C SER A 568 -4.70 12.87 7.75
N VAL A 569 -5.61 11.90 7.54
CA VAL A 569 -6.67 12.00 6.50
C VAL A 569 -7.50 13.28 6.61
N LEU A 570 -7.80 13.76 7.82
CA LEU A 570 -8.54 15.02 7.99
C LEU A 570 -7.75 16.21 7.43
N GLU A 571 -6.46 16.28 7.75
CA GLU A 571 -5.59 17.34 7.23
C GLU A 571 -5.45 17.24 5.72
N LEU A 572 -5.28 16.04 5.18
CA LEU A 572 -5.29 15.79 3.74
C LEU A 572 -6.57 16.30 3.08
N ALA A 573 -7.74 15.96 3.64
CA ALA A 573 -9.04 16.41 3.12
C ALA A 573 -9.16 17.95 3.14
N LEU A 574 -8.69 18.61 4.19
CA LEU A 574 -8.68 20.07 4.25
C LEU A 574 -7.73 20.69 3.21
N MET A 575 -6.51 20.15 3.09
CA MET A 575 -5.51 20.63 2.13
C MET A 575 -6.01 20.46 0.69
N ILE A 576 -6.49 19.28 0.31
CA ILE A 576 -6.95 19.02 -1.06
C ILE A 576 -8.28 19.72 -1.40
N ASP A 577 -8.99 20.28 -0.41
CA ASP A 577 -10.14 21.15 -0.64
C ASP A 577 -9.75 22.64 -0.71
N GLY A 578 -8.46 22.94 -0.56
CA GLY A 578 -7.90 24.29 -0.61
C GLY A 578 -8.16 25.10 0.65
N TYR A 579 -8.41 24.46 1.79
CA TYR A 579 -8.59 25.14 3.07
C TYR A 579 -7.25 25.71 3.56
N ALA A 580 -7.08 27.03 3.42
CA ALA A 580 -5.89 27.76 3.88
C ALA A 580 -6.05 28.34 5.31
N GLY A 581 -7.08 27.90 6.04
CA GLY A 581 -7.47 28.46 7.33
C GLY A 581 -8.63 29.45 7.24
N LEU A 582 -9.45 29.53 8.29
CA LEU A 582 -10.68 30.33 8.30
C LEU A 582 -10.47 31.78 7.87
N ARG A 583 -9.48 32.48 8.45
CA ARG A 583 -9.24 33.90 8.16
C ARG A 583 -8.87 34.13 6.68
N GLU A 584 -8.03 33.27 6.12
CA GLU A 584 -7.62 33.35 4.72
C GLU A 584 -8.78 33.03 3.78
N CYS A 585 -9.54 31.98 4.05
CA CYS A 585 -10.74 31.66 3.27
C CYS A 585 -11.78 32.79 3.31
N MET A 586 -12.01 33.41 4.48
CA MET A 586 -12.93 34.55 4.61
C MET A 586 -12.43 35.81 3.89
N ARG A 587 -11.11 35.97 3.74
CA ARG A 587 -10.48 36.97 2.87
C ARG A 587 -10.53 36.58 1.40
N GLY A 588 -11.12 35.45 1.02
CA GLY A 588 -11.15 34.96 -0.35
C GLY A 588 -9.84 34.32 -0.83
N ASN A 589 -8.91 34.03 0.08
CA ASN A 589 -7.65 33.33 -0.19
C ASN A 589 -7.78 31.83 0.14
N ALA A 590 -8.61 31.13 -0.61
CA ALA A 590 -8.57 29.66 -0.66
C ALA A 590 -7.55 29.24 -1.73
N TRP A 591 -7.02 28.01 -1.64
CA TRP A 591 -6.09 27.48 -2.66
C TRP A 591 -4.84 28.35 -2.91
N GLY A 592 -4.46 29.22 -1.98
CA GLY A 592 -3.36 30.18 -2.19
C GLY A 592 -3.61 31.18 -3.33
N LEU A 593 -4.86 31.43 -3.72
CA LEU A 593 -5.18 32.28 -4.88
C LEU A 593 -4.73 33.74 -4.72
N ARG A 594 -4.63 34.24 -3.49
CA ARG A 594 -4.15 35.61 -3.22
C ARG A 594 -2.66 35.67 -2.86
N THR A 595 -1.98 34.53 -2.78
CA THR A 595 -0.51 34.55 -2.73
C THR A 595 0.00 34.76 -4.16
N ALA A 596 -0.11 36.00 -4.62
CA ALA A 596 0.34 36.47 -5.94
C ALA A 596 1.87 36.47 -6.11
N GLU A 597 2.62 35.79 -5.25
CA GLU A 597 4.09 35.88 -5.16
C GLU A 597 4.71 34.49 -5.02
N SER A 598 4.53 33.63 -6.00
CA SER A 598 5.27 32.35 -6.05
C SER A 598 6.17 32.24 -7.27
N LEU A 599 6.64 33.37 -7.84
CA LEU A 599 7.96 33.31 -8.46
C LEU A 599 8.98 33.05 -7.33
N PRO A 600 9.99 32.19 -7.56
CA PRO A 600 10.99 31.84 -6.55
C PRO A 600 11.88 33.02 -6.13
N TYR A 601 11.72 34.20 -6.74
CA TYR A 601 12.50 35.41 -6.54
C TYR A 601 11.61 36.65 -6.49
#